data_AF-A0A3C1F2G4-F1
#
_entry.id   AF-A0A3C1F2G4-F1
#
_cell.length_a   1.000
_cell.length_b   1.000
_cell.length_c   1.000
_cell.angle_alpha   90.00
_cell.angle_beta   90.00
_cell.angle_gamma   90.00
#
_symmetry.space_group_name_H-M   'P 1'
#
loop_
_entity.id
_entity.type
_entity.pdbx_description
1 polymer ?
#
loop_
_entity_poly.entity_id
_entity_poly.type
_entity_poly.pdbx_seq_one_letter_code
_entity_poly.pdbx_strand_id
1 'polypeptide(L)'
;MLTRRRVIAGKIEAVEGTAETITVSDAGIVAIDPQFDADFKQYNRDNVRSNTLSKMQAIPGQKMGTISFKCELKGTGSAYSATVKPALGMYLRACGFAETVVTTAGSETVTYLPASTGVPSLTLWMYDDGAVRKLKGCRGTVSFSGKIGEPIFAEFKFSGVYDGAPALAMISPTLESTIPPVMLNAALTIDSYAAIFETFSIDMGNEIQMRSSASAATGYLSAMLTDRKPTGKLDPEMVLPAAYDFMGKWESGAAGIFSLGPIAGSGDYNKFSISAPKCVYTKVGSGDRNGIAVADLDFQLAMNSGDDEFQLQFVK
;
A
#
# COMPACT_ATOMS: atom_id res chain seq x y z
N MET A 1 -20.67 13.61 -12.97
CA MET A 1 -19.53 12.79 -12.53
C MET A 1 -19.93 12.01 -11.30
N LEU A 2 -20.19 10.72 -11.47
CA LEU A 2 -20.55 9.80 -10.38
C LEU A 2 -19.30 9.16 -9.79
N THR A 3 -19.05 9.39 -8.49
CA THR A 3 -17.88 8.83 -7.78
C THR A 3 -17.87 7.30 -7.76
N ARG A 4 -19.04 6.67 -7.77
CA ARG A 4 -19.20 5.20 -7.82
C ARG A 4 -18.86 4.58 -9.19
N ARG A 5 -18.63 5.39 -10.23
CA ARG A 5 -18.20 4.93 -11.56
C ARG A 5 -16.71 5.14 -11.80
N ARG A 6 -15.95 5.54 -10.78
CA ARG A 6 -14.52 5.79 -10.93
C ARG A 6 -13.76 4.51 -11.23
N VAL A 7 -12.73 4.62 -12.07
CA VAL A 7 -11.85 3.50 -12.44
C VAL A 7 -10.40 3.94 -12.26
N ILE A 8 -9.61 3.09 -11.60
CA ILE A 8 -8.16 3.25 -11.48
C ILE A 8 -7.48 2.39 -12.54
N ALA A 9 -6.50 2.98 -13.22
CA ALA A 9 -5.68 2.31 -14.22
C ALA A 9 -4.21 2.65 -13.98
N GLY A 10 -3.36 1.62 -13.90
CA GLY A 10 -1.94 1.78 -13.60
C GLY A 10 -1.06 1.03 -14.58
N LYS A 11 0.11 1.58 -14.90
CA LYS A 11 1.12 0.89 -15.69
C LYS A 11 2.53 1.29 -15.27
N ILE A 12 3.40 0.30 -15.11
CA ILE A 12 4.81 0.54 -14.77
C ILE A 12 5.51 1.23 -15.94
N GLU A 13 6.25 2.29 -15.65
CA GLU A 13 6.96 3.08 -16.64
C GLU A 13 8.24 2.38 -17.10
N ALA A 14 8.47 2.34 -18.42
CA ALA A 14 9.73 1.87 -18.98
C ALA A 14 10.87 2.84 -18.70
N VAL A 15 10.57 4.15 -18.66
CA VAL A 15 11.50 5.23 -18.33
C VAL A 15 10.88 6.10 -17.25
N GLU A 16 11.60 6.30 -16.16
CA GLU A 16 11.12 7.06 -15.01
C GLU A 16 10.65 8.47 -15.39
N GLY A 17 9.43 8.82 -15.01
CA GLY A 17 8.84 10.15 -15.24
C GLY A 17 8.30 10.35 -16.66
N THR A 18 8.35 9.30 -17.50
CA THR A 18 7.74 9.30 -18.84
C THR A 18 6.43 8.52 -18.79
N ALA A 19 5.33 9.20 -19.11
CA ALA A 19 4.01 8.61 -19.02
C ALA A 19 3.82 7.49 -20.03
N GLU A 20 3.30 6.36 -19.56
CA GLU A 20 2.90 5.23 -20.39
C GLU A 20 1.50 5.45 -20.99
N THR A 21 1.24 4.77 -22.11
CA THR A 21 -0.12 4.70 -22.65
C THR A 21 -0.93 3.67 -21.86
N ILE A 22 -1.96 4.16 -21.16
CA ILE A 22 -2.96 3.35 -20.45
C ILE A 22 -4.01 2.81 -21.43
N THR A 23 -4.28 1.52 -21.30
CA THR A 23 -5.29 0.77 -22.06
C THR A 23 -6.30 0.12 -21.11
N VAL A 24 -7.34 -0.50 -21.67
CA VAL A 24 -8.38 -1.17 -20.86
C VAL A 24 -7.87 -2.35 -20.04
N SER A 25 -6.75 -2.99 -20.43
CA SER A 25 -6.15 -4.09 -19.67
C SER A 25 -5.39 -3.61 -18.42
N ASP A 26 -5.09 -2.32 -18.33
CA ASP A 26 -4.32 -1.73 -17.23
C ASP A 26 -5.20 -1.34 -16.03
N ALA A 27 -6.50 -1.66 -16.07
CA ALA A 27 -7.52 -1.20 -15.13
C ALA A 27 -8.35 -2.33 -14.50
N GLY A 28 -7.72 -3.46 -14.18
CA GLY A 28 -8.41 -4.66 -13.69
C GLY A 28 -8.68 -4.71 -12.17
N ILE A 29 -8.16 -3.76 -11.39
CA ILE A 29 -8.27 -3.76 -9.93
C ILE A 29 -9.65 -3.28 -9.45
N VAL A 30 -10.23 -3.95 -8.45
CA VAL A 30 -11.45 -3.47 -7.80
C VAL A 30 -11.08 -2.43 -6.74
N ALA A 31 -11.04 -1.17 -7.17
CA ALA A 31 -10.73 -0.03 -6.31
C ALA A 31 -11.97 0.43 -5.52
N ILE A 32 -11.78 0.67 -4.22
CA ILE A 32 -12.74 1.21 -3.27
C ILE A 32 -12.33 2.65 -2.96
N ASP A 33 -13.30 3.55 -3.05
CA ASP A 33 -13.17 4.98 -2.76
C ASP A 33 -11.92 5.66 -3.35
N PRO A 34 -11.68 5.59 -4.68
CA PRO A 34 -10.57 6.28 -5.29
C PRO A 34 -10.71 7.80 -5.17
N GLN A 35 -9.64 8.45 -4.70
CA GLN A 35 -9.54 9.89 -4.50
C GLN A 35 -8.33 10.46 -5.25
N PHE A 36 -8.44 11.74 -5.62
CA PHE A 36 -7.38 12.49 -6.26
C PHE A 36 -7.27 13.88 -5.62
N ASP A 37 -6.07 14.21 -5.17
CA ASP A 37 -5.72 15.51 -4.61
C ASP A 37 -4.62 16.16 -5.43
N ALA A 38 -4.88 17.35 -5.98
CA ALA A 38 -3.86 18.13 -6.66
C ALA A 38 -3.12 19.03 -5.67
N ASP A 39 -1.80 19.05 -5.75
CA ASP A 39 -0.95 19.98 -5.02
C ASP A 39 -0.15 20.83 -6.02
N PHE A 40 -0.65 22.04 -6.24
CA PHE A 40 -0.02 23.04 -7.08
C PHE A 40 0.56 24.14 -6.20
N LYS A 41 1.88 24.16 -6.09
CA LYS A 41 2.57 25.20 -5.33
C LYS A 41 2.34 26.54 -6.00
N GLN A 42 2.06 27.57 -5.20
CA GLN A 42 1.92 28.94 -5.67
C GLN A 42 3.01 29.80 -5.04
N TYR A 43 3.69 30.61 -5.86
CA TYR A 43 4.62 31.61 -5.37
C TYR A 43 3.88 32.91 -5.09
N ASN A 44 3.78 33.27 -3.80
CA ASN A 44 3.24 34.54 -3.37
C ASN A 44 4.23 35.66 -3.63
N ARG A 45 3.75 36.75 -4.23
CA ARG A 45 4.55 37.91 -4.59
C ARG A 45 4.31 39.03 -3.58
N ASP A 46 4.97 38.91 -2.43
CA ASP A 46 4.86 39.86 -1.30
C ASP A 46 5.82 41.06 -1.48
N ASN A 47 5.80 41.68 -2.66
CA ASN A 47 6.64 42.83 -2.95
C ASN A 47 6.17 44.06 -2.15
N VAL A 48 7.10 44.77 -1.50
CA VAL A 48 6.81 46.02 -0.76
C VAL A 48 6.27 47.09 -1.71
N ARG A 49 5.19 47.75 -1.31
CA ARG A 49 4.53 48.80 -2.10
C ARG A 49 4.31 50.04 -1.24
N SER A 50 4.69 51.21 -1.76
CA SER A 50 4.64 52.48 -1.03
C SER A 50 3.23 53.03 -0.82
N ASN A 51 2.24 52.60 -1.62
CA ASN A 51 0.91 53.23 -1.68
C ASN A 51 -0.26 52.26 -1.41
N THR A 52 -0.01 50.98 -1.14
CA THR A 52 -1.08 50.00 -0.86
C THR A 52 -0.56 48.81 -0.07
N LEU A 53 -1.43 48.23 0.75
CA LEU A 53 -1.20 46.97 1.46
C LEU A 53 -1.76 45.75 0.68
N SER A 54 -2.34 45.96 -0.51
CA SER A 54 -2.94 44.89 -1.33
C SER A 54 -1.89 44.00 -2.00
N LYS A 55 -2.14 42.68 -2.00
CA LYS A 55 -1.23 41.65 -2.51
C LYS A 55 -1.27 41.53 -4.05
N MET A 56 -0.14 41.09 -4.64
CA MET A 56 -0.08 40.73 -6.06
C MET A 56 -0.62 39.33 -6.31
N GLN A 57 -1.08 39.05 -7.52
CA GLN A 57 -1.49 37.70 -7.93
C GLN A 57 -0.30 36.73 -7.82
N ALA A 58 -0.53 35.58 -7.19
CA ALA A 58 0.45 34.50 -7.08
C ALA A 58 0.70 33.83 -8.44
N ILE A 59 1.89 33.25 -8.62
CA ILE A 59 2.30 32.57 -9.85
C ILE A 59 2.32 31.05 -9.60
N PRO A 60 1.77 30.23 -10.52
CA PRO A 60 1.84 28.77 -10.38
C PRO A 60 3.29 28.28 -10.49
N GLY A 61 3.68 27.44 -9.54
CA GLY A 61 4.98 26.80 -9.46
C GLY A 61 4.88 25.30 -9.76
N GLN A 62 5.57 24.50 -8.94
CA GLN A 62 5.66 23.05 -9.13
C GLN A 62 4.28 22.38 -9.01
N LYS A 63 4.05 21.34 -9.82
CA LYS A 63 2.75 20.64 -9.89
C LYS A 63 2.91 19.15 -9.60
N MET A 64 2.30 18.70 -8.52
CA MET A 64 2.18 17.28 -8.19
C MET A 64 0.73 16.93 -7.86
N GLY A 65 0.47 15.65 -7.64
CA GLY A 65 -0.79 15.21 -7.09
C GLY A 65 -0.65 13.86 -6.41
N THR A 66 -1.70 13.50 -5.70
CA THR A 66 -1.83 12.24 -4.97
C THR A 66 -3.06 11.50 -5.46
N ILE A 67 -2.95 10.19 -5.68
CA ILE A 67 -4.09 9.29 -5.86
C ILE A 67 -4.06 8.27 -4.74
N SER A 68 -5.18 8.12 -4.03
CA SER A 68 -5.38 7.08 -3.03
C SER A 68 -6.57 6.21 -3.40
N PHE A 69 -6.49 4.93 -3.04
CA PHE A 69 -7.59 3.99 -3.16
C PHE A 69 -7.32 2.79 -2.27
N LYS A 70 -8.39 2.08 -1.90
CA LYS A 70 -8.32 0.82 -1.16
C LYS A 70 -8.69 -0.33 -2.09
N CYS A 71 -8.12 -1.51 -1.90
CA CYS A 71 -8.58 -2.73 -2.57
C CYS A 71 -8.59 -3.91 -1.60
N GLU A 72 -9.32 -4.96 -1.96
CA GLU A 72 -9.34 -6.21 -1.21
C GLU A 72 -8.07 -7.01 -1.50
N LEU A 73 -7.50 -7.64 -0.48
CA LEU A 73 -6.34 -8.53 -0.63
C LEU A 73 -6.83 -9.92 -1.05
N LYS A 74 -6.54 -10.31 -2.29
CA LYS A 74 -6.98 -11.59 -2.86
C LYS A 74 -6.06 -12.08 -3.96
N GLY A 75 -6.09 -13.40 -4.17
CA GLY A 75 -5.34 -14.03 -5.26
C GLY A 75 -6.11 -14.02 -6.58
N THR A 76 -5.51 -14.62 -7.60
CA THR A 76 -6.05 -14.69 -8.96
C THR A 76 -7.12 -15.75 -9.14
N GLY A 77 -7.21 -16.73 -8.23
CA GLY A 77 -8.07 -17.91 -8.41
C GLY A 77 -7.67 -18.79 -9.60
N SER A 78 -6.44 -18.63 -10.11
CA SER A 78 -5.86 -19.36 -11.24
C SER A 78 -4.35 -19.49 -11.07
N ALA A 79 -3.77 -20.55 -11.63
CA ALA A 79 -2.35 -20.84 -11.45
C ALA A 79 -1.44 -19.65 -11.81
N TYR A 80 -0.52 -19.31 -10.91
CA TYR A 80 0.39 -18.19 -11.11
C TYR A 80 1.34 -18.44 -12.27
N SER A 81 1.58 -17.41 -13.06
CA SER A 81 2.52 -17.44 -14.18
C SER A 81 3.19 -16.08 -14.37
N ALA A 82 4.05 -15.96 -15.38
CA ALA A 82 4.66 -14.68 -15.72
C ALA A 82 3.64 -13.58 -16.07
N THR A 83 2.41 -13.95 -16.46
CA THR A 83 1.33 -13.01 -16.82
C THR A 83 0.12 -13.08 -15.89
N VAL A 84 -0.06 -14.18 -15.15
CA VAL A 84 -1.15 -14.36 -14.19
C VAL A 84 -0.60 -14.14 -12.78
N LYS A 85 -0.83 -12.94 -12.24
CA LYS A 85 -0.37 -12.49 -10.92
C LYS A 85 -1.48 -11.72 -10.21
N PRO A 86 -1.44 -11.57 -8.87
CA PRO A 86 -2.40 -10.75 -8.15
C PRO A 86 -2.52 -9.33 -8.75
N ALA A 87 -3.74 -8.84 -8.94
CA ALA A 87 -4.01 -7.57 -9.64
C ALA A 87 -3.32 -6.36 -8.97
N LEU A 88 -3.17 -6.42 -7.64
CA LEU A 88 -2.48 -5.43 -6.82
C LEU A 88 -0.95 -5.40 -7.00
N GLY A 89 -0.35 -6.39 -7.68
CA GLY A 89 1.09 -6.58 -7.75
C GLY A 89 1.87 -5.40 -8.32
N MET A 90 1.36 -4.77 -9.38
CA MET A 90 2.02 -3.58 -9.96
C MET A 90 2.06 -2.40 -8.99
N TYR A 91 1.02 -2.25 -8.17
CA TYR A 91 0.88 -1.18 -7.19
C TYR A 91 1.82 -1.44 -6.01
N LEU A 92 1.88 -2.68 -5.51
CA LEU A 92 2.88 -3.07 -4.52
C LEU A 92 4.30 -2.80 -5.01
N ARG A 93 4.62 -3.13 -6.26
CA ARG A 93 5.96 -2.86 -6.81
C ARG A 93 6.28 -1.36 -6.82
N ALA A 94 5.32 -0.51 -7.17
CA ALA A 94 5.47 0.95 -7.09
C ALA A 94 5.50 1.49 -5.63
N CYS A 95 5.10 0.67 -4.66
CA CYS A 95 5.25 0.90 -3.22
C CYS A 95 6.54 0.27 -2.64
N GLY A 96 7.53 -0.05 -3.47
CA GLY A 96 8.83 -0.51 -2.96
C GLY A 96 8.92 -2.00 -2.66
N PHE A 97 8.12 -2.83 -3.32
CA PHE A 97 8.23 -4.29 -3.22
C PHE A 97 8.92 -4.91 -4.45
N ALA A 98 9.84 -5.84 -4.23
CA ALA A 98 10.32 -6.79 -5.21
C ALA A 98 9.34 -7.97 -5.32
N GLU A 99 8.98 -8.32 -6.55
CA GLU A 99 8.10 -9.45 -6.84
C GLU A 99 8.93 -10.65 -7.30
N THR A 100 8.70 -11.81 -6.68
CA THR A 100 9.28 -13.10 -7.09
C THR A 100 8.15 -14.06 -7.42
N VAL A 101 8.15 -14.61 -8.64
CA VAL A 101 7.14 -15.57 -9.11
C VAL A 101 7.79 -16.93 -9.29
N VAL A 102 7.29 -17.92 -8.55
CA VAL A 102 7.64 -19.32 -8.73
C VAL A 102 6.57 -19.95 -9.61
N THR A 103 6.98 -20.55 -10.73
CA THR A 103 6.08 -21.19 -11.72
C THR A 103 6.22 -22.71 -11.75
N THR A 104 6.89 -23.29 -10.76
CA THR A 104 7.03 -24.74 -10.64
C THR A 104 5.67 -25.38 -10.40
N ALA A 105 5.25 -26.27 -11.31
CA ALA A 105 3.94 -26.89 -11.30
C ALA A 105 3.63 -27.52 -9.93
N GLY A 106 2.52 -27.09 -9.31
CA GLY A 106 2.07 -27.59 -8.00
C GLY A 106 2.74 -26.93 -6.79
N SER A 107 3.60 -25.94 -7.00
CA SER A 107 4.19 -25.11 -5.93
C SER A 107 4.32 -23.65 -6.39
N GLU A 108 3.36 -23.18 -7.20
CA GLU A 108 3.40 -21.83 -7.72
C GLU A 108 3.10 -20.83 -6.60
N THR A 109 3.92 -19.77 -6.53
CA THR A 109 3.78 -18.72 -5.53
C THR A 109 4.11 -17.36 -6.13
N VAL A 110 3.51 -16.30 -5.58
CA VAL A 110 3.93 -14.92 -5.83
C VAL A 110 4.29 -14.28 -4.51
N THR A 111 5.56 -13.93 -4.33
CA THR A 111 6.08 -13.35 -3.10
C THR A 111 6.48 -11.90 -3.33
N TYR A 112 6.08 -11.03 -2.41
CA TYR A 112 6.48 -9.62 -2.35
C TYR A 112 7.30 -9.38 -1.09
N LEU A 113 8.57 -9.00 -1.28
CA LEU A 113 9.45 -8.52 -0.21
C LEU A 113 9.77 -7.04 -0.46
N PRO A 114 10.09 -6.24 0.57
CA PRO A 114 10.63 -4.91 0.39
C PRO A 114 11.82 -4.89 -0.57
N ALA A 115 12.06 -3.74 -1.20
CA ALA A 115 13.18 -3.52 -2.10
C ALA A 115 13.74 -2.10 -1.90
N SER A 116 15.03 -2.03 -1.62
CA SER A 116 15.76 -0.75 -1.49
C SER A 116 16.21 -0.17 -2.84
N THR A 117 16.27 -0.99 -3.89
CA THR A 117 16.71 -0.58 -5.24
C THR A 117 15.79 -1.15 -6.31
N GLY A 118 15.85 -0.60 -7.52
CA GLY A 118 15.05 -1.10 -8.64
C GLY A 118 13.54 -0.90 -8.49
N VAL A 119 13.10 -0.04 -7.57
CA VAL A 119 11.68 0.30 -7.37
C VAL A 119 11.15 1.03 -8.61
N PRO A 120 10.22 0.43 -9.38
CA PRO A 120 9.70 1.06 -10.59
C PRO A 120 8.86 2.30 -10.26
N SER A 121 8.73 3.20 -11.23
CA SER A 121 7.72 4.26 -11.20
C SER A 121 6.46 3.84 -11.96
N LEU A 122 5.33 4.46 -11.62
CA LEU A 122 4.01 4.13 -12.14
C LEU A 122 3.38 5.33 -12.84
N THR A 123 2.82 5.11 -14.02
CA THR A 123 1.79 5.99 -14.60
C THR A 123 0.44 5.58 -14.04
N LEU A 124 -0.29 6.51 -13.42
CA LEU A 124 -1.51 6.23 -12.69
C LEU A 124 -2.62 7.20 -13.10
N TRP A 125 -3.71 6.67 -13.64
CA TRP A 125 -4.85 7.45 -14.10
C TRP A 125 -6.10 7.09 -13.29
N MET A 126 -6.85 8.11 -12.89
CA MET A 126 -8.19 7.96 -12.32
C MET A 126 -9.21 8.51 -13.31
N TYR A 127 -10.08 7.65 -13.82
CA TYR A 127 -11.22 8.03 -14.64
C TYR A 127 -12.38 8.45 -13.73
N ASP A 128 -12.89 9.67 -13.90
CA ASP A 128 -13.98 10.27 -13.13
C ASP A 128 -15.10 10.74 -14.07
N ASP A 129 -15.84 9.75 -14.61
CA ASP A 129 -17.10 9.90 -15.34
C ASP A 129 -17.15 11.10 -16.32
N GLY A 130 -16.24 11.06 -17.31
CA GLY A 130 -16.11 12.06 -18.37
C GLY A 130 -14.86 12.95 -18.26
N ALA A 131 -14.13 12.88 -17.15
CA ALA A 131 -12.79 13.44 -17.01
C ALA A 131 -11.81 12.39 -16.53
N VAL A 132 -10.51 12.62 -16.75
CA VAL A 132 -9.45 11.79 -16.18
C VAL A 132 -8.55 12.68 -15.32
N ARG A 133 -7.94 12.11 -14.29
CA ARG A 133 -6.83 12.71 -13.53
C ARG A 133 -5.59 11.86 -13.79
N LYS A 134 -4.55 12.45 -14.38
CA LYS A 134 -3.35 11.74 -14.79
C LYS A 134 -2.17 12.11 -13.91
N LEU A 135 -1.50 11.10 -13.37
CA LEU A 135 -0.21 11.21 -12.73
C LEU A 135 0.81 10.32 -13.44
N LYS A 136 2.08 10.75 -13.43
CA LYS A 136 3.23 9.99 -13.91
C LYS A 136 4.38 10.05 -12.93
N GLY A 137 5.35 9.14 -13.07
CA GLY A 137 6.49 9.05 -12.16
C GLY A 137 6.06 8.74 -10.72
N CYS A 138 4.97 7.99 -10.54
CA CYS A 138 4.37 7.80 -9.22
C CYS A 138 5.09 6.71 -8.43
N ARG A 139 5.25 6.94 -7.13
CA ARG A 139 5.62 5.94 -6.12
C ARG A 139 4.79 6.18 -4.87
N GLY A 140 4.62 5.16 -4.03
CA GLY A 140 3.63 5.21 -2.97
C GLY A 140 3.99 4.46 -1.70
N THR A 141 3.06 4.53 -0.75
CA THR A 141 3.02 3.69 0.44
C THR A 141 1.78 2.79 0.40
N VAL A 142 1.85 1.68 1.14
CA VAL A 142 0.73 0.74 1.30
C VAL A 142 0.56 0.41 2.78
N SER A 143 -0.69 0.33 3.22
CA SER A 143 -1.06 -0.22 4.52
C SER A 143 -2.01 -1.42 4.34
N PHE A 144 -1.86 -2.42 5.20
CA PHE A 144 -2.69 -3.60 5.27
C PHE A 144 -3.52 -3.53 6.54
N SER A 145 -4.81 -3.84 6.45
CA SER A 145 -5.69 -3.88 7.62
C SER A 145 -6.69 -5.02 7.50
N GLY A 146 -6.95 -5.68 8.62
CA GLY A 146 -7.92 -6.77 8.69
C GLY A 146 -8.70 -6.73 9.98
N LYS A 147 -9.96 -7.16 9.87
CA LYS A 147 -10.87 -7.38 10.99
C LYS A 147 -11.54 -8.73 10.83
N ILE A 148 -11.78 -9.42 11.94
CA ILE A 148 -12.44 -10.73 11.93
C ILE A 148 -13.78 -10.67 11.20
N GLY A 149 -14.02 -11.64 10.32
CA GLY A 149 -15.25 -11.71 9.52
C GLY A 149 -15.31 -10.76 8.33
N GLU A 150 -14.29 -9.94 8.10
CA GLU A 150 -14.17 -9.04 6.94
C GLU A 150 -12.96 -9.43 6.07
N PRO A 151 -12.92 -9.05 4.79
CA PRO A 151 -11.71 -9.15 3.98
C PRO A 151 -10.56 -8.31 4.54
N ILE A 152 -9.32 -8.73 4.28
CA ILE A 152 -8.15 -7.88 4.50
C ILE A 152 -8.07 -6.88 3.35
N PHE A 153 -7.79 -5.62 3.68
CA PHE A 153 -7.66 -4.54 2.71
C PHE A 153 -6.20 -4.10 2.58
N ALA A 154 -5.82 -3.72 1.35
CA ALA A 154 -4.61 -2.94 1.07
C ALA A 154 -5.02 -1.52 0.67
N GLU A 155 -4.57 -0.52 1.41
CA GLU A 155 -4.80 0.88 1.11
C GLU A 155 -3.53 1.51 0.54
N PHE A 156 -3.66 2.07 -0.66
CA PHE A 156 -2.56 2.66 -1.40
C PHE A 156 -2.67 4.18 -1.41
N LYS A 157 -1.51 4.83 -1.29
CA LYS A 157 -1.36 6.27 -1.50
C LYS A 157 -0.15 6.53 -2.38
N PHE A 158 -0.39 7.01 -3.59
CA PHE A 158 0.63 7.32 -4.58
C PHE A 158 0.79 8.82 -4.76
N SER A 159 2.02 9.31 -4.69
CA SER A 159 2.39 10.68 -5.06
C SER A 159 3.08 10.66 -6.41
N GLY A 160 2.78 11.63 -7.27
CA GLY A 160 3.36 11.69 -8.61
C GLY A 160 3.30 13.08 -9.24
N VAL A 161 3.92 13.19 -10.42
CA VAL A 161 3.92 14.42 -11.21
C VAL A 161 2.56 14.56 -11.89
N TYR A 162 1.95 15.73 -11.75
CA TYR A 162 0.67 16.01 -12.39
C TYR A 162 0.82 16.08 -13.92
N ASP A 163 0.08 15.24 -14.65
CA ASP A 163 0.16 15.11 -16.11
C ASP A 163 -1.13 15.58 -16.82
N GLY A 164 -2.00 16.29 -16.10
CA GLY A 164 -3.19 16.91 -16.64
C GLY A 164 -4.49 16.19 -16.29
N ALA A 165 -5.59 16.82 -16.71
CA ALA A 165 -6.93 16.35 -16.42
C ALA A 165 -7.90 16.52 -17.61
N PRO A 166 -7.63 15.88 -18.77
CA PRO A 166 -8.44 16.05 -19.96
C PRO A 166 -9.83 15.41 -19.81
N ALA A 167 -10.78 15.87 -20.62
CA ALA A 167 -12.01 15.14 -20.87
C ALA A 167 -11.70 13.90 -21.71
N LEU A 168 -12.06 12.72 -21.19
CA LEU A 168 -11.85 11.44 -21.85
C LEU A 168 -13.03 10.52 -21.53
N ALA A 169 -13.35 9.63 -22.46
CA ALA A 169 -14.38 8.62 -22.26
C ALA A 169 -13.97 7.65 -21.14
N MET A 170 -14.97 7.14 -20.42
CA MET A 170 -14.76 6.08 -19.44
C MET A 170 -14.26 4.81 -20.15
N ILE A 171 -13.29 4.15 -19.53
CA ILE A 171 -12.90 2.79 -19.90
C ILE A 171 -13.85 1.78 -19.24
N SER A 172 -14.03 0.63 -19.89
CA SER A 172 -14.80 -0.51 -19.37
C SER A 172 -13.87 -1.72 -19.25
N PRO A 173 -13.08 -1.81 -18.18
CA PRO A 173 -12.15 -2.90 -17.98
C PRO A 173 -12.85 -4.19 -17.55
N THR A 174 -12.16 -5.32 -17.73
CA THR A 174 -12.52 -6.57 -17.05
C THR A 174 -11.95 -6.52 -15.64
N LEU A 175 -12.83 -6.43 -14.65
CA LEU A 175 -12.44 -6.43 -13.24
C LEU A 175 -12.12 -7.86 -12.78
N GLU A 176 -11.24 -7.98 -11.80
CA GLU A 176 -11.02 -9.23 -11.08
C GLU A 176 -12.32 -9.78 -10.48
N SER A 177 -12.57 -11.07 -10.68
CA SER A 177 -13.79 -11.75 -10.25
C SER A 177 -13.61 -12.67 -9.05
N THR A 178 -12.37 -12.85 -8.58
CA THR A 178 -12.08 -13.65 -7.39
C THR A 178 -12.80 -13.05 -6.17
N ILE A 179 -13.46 -13.92 -5.41
CA ILE A 179 -14.09 -13.54 -4.14
C ILE A 179 -12.98 -13.43 -3.10
N PRO A 180 -12.81 -12.28 -2.42
CA PRO A 180 -11.79 -12.14 -1.39
C PRO A 180 -12.04 -13.10 -0.24
N PRO A 181 -10.99 -13.72 0.34
CA PRO A 181 -11.15 -14.47 1.56
C PRO A 181 -11.42 -13.51 2.72
N VAL A 182 -12.38 -13.89 3.57
CA VAL A 182 -12.60 -13.21 4.86
C VAL A 182 -11.57 -13.68 5.87
N MET A 183 -11.21 -12.82 6.82
CA MET A 183 -10.29 -13.14 7.90
C MET A 183 -10.99 -14.06 8.92
N LEU A 184 -11.05 -15.35 8.58
CA LEU A 184 -11.52 -16.45 9.43
C LEU A 184 -10.50 -17.59 9.37
N ASN A 185 -10.42 -18.39 10.44
CA ASN A 185 -9.38 -19.42 10.60
C ASN A 185 -7.95 -18.85 10.42
N ALA A 186 -7.78 -17.57 10.74
CA ALA A 186 -6.52 -16.86 10.64
C ALA A 186 -5.62 -17.25 11.82
N ALA A 187 -4.58 -18.05 11.57
CA ALA A 187 -3.54 -18.29 12.56
C ALA A 187 -2.62 -17.07 12.61
N LEU A 188 -2.54 -16.39 13.75
CA LEU A 188 -1.54 -15.35 14.02
C LEU A 188 -0.62 -15.80 15.15
N THR A 189 0.68 -15.82 14.88
CA THR A 189 1.70 -16.08 15.90
C THR A 189 2.67 -14.92 16.04
N ILE A 190 3.05 -14.61 17.28
CA ILE A 190 4.16 -13.70 17.61
C ILE A 190 5.13 -14.45 18.51
N ASP A 191 6.37 -14.65 18.07
CA ASP A 191 7.36 -15.43 18.82
C ASP A 191 6.84 -16.82 19.25
N SER A 192 6.15 -17.51 18.33
CA SER A 192 5.46 -18.79 18.56
C SER A 192 4.22 -18.74 19.47
N TYR A 193 3.90 -17.61 20.09
CA TYR A 193 2.64 -17.45 20.82
C TYR A 193 1.47 -17.28 19.85
N ALA A 194 0.49 -18.18 19.93
CA ALA A 194 -0.74 -18.10 19.15
C ALA A 194 -1.69 -17.07 19.76
N ALA A 195 -1.84 -15.93 19.10
CA ALA A 195 -2.65 -14.83 19.58
C ALA A 195 -4.14 -15.01 19.21
N ILE A 196 -5.02 -14.67 20.15
CA ILE A 196 -6.46 -14.48 19.90
C ILE A 196 -6.70 -12.98 19.72
N PHE A 197 -7.07 -12.53 18.53
CA PHE A 197 -7.15 -11.11 18.14
C PHE A 197 -8.40 -10.84 17.30
N GLU A 198 -8.82 -9.57 17.21
CA GLU A 198 -9.96 -9.14 16.39
C GLU A 198 -9.50 -8.33 15.18
N THR A 199 -8.49 -7.48 15.36
CA THR A 199 -7.99 -6.54 14.36
C THR A 199 -6.47 -6.54 14.26
N PHE A 200 -5.97 -6.29 13.05
CA PHE A 200 -4.56 -5.97 12.85
C PHE A 200 -4.42 -4.87 11.80
N SER A 201 -3.32 -4.11 11.91
CA SER A 201 -2.88 -3.25 10.82
C SER A 201 -1.36 -3.25 10.70
N ILE A 202 -0.87 -3.11 9.47
CA ILE A 202 0.55 -2.95 9.16
C ILE A 202 0.65 -1.81 8.15
N ASP A 203 1.39 -0.76 8.48
CA ASP A 203 1.73 0.32 7.55
C ASP A 203 3.21 0.19 7.20
N MET A 204 3.52 0.11 5.90
CA MET A 204 4.90 0.09 5.44
C MET A 204 5.64 1.41 5.73
N GLY A 205 4.90 2.51 5.92
CA GLY A 205 5.47 3.77 6.36
C GLY A 205 6.52 4.32 5.40
N ASN A 206 6.30 4.16 4.09
CA ASN A 206 7.23 4.64 3.06
C ASN A 206 7.27 6.17 3.02
N GLU A 207 8.47 6.75 3.05
CA GLU A 207 8.68 8.17 2.81
C GLU A 207 8.84 8.44 1.32
N ILE A 208 7.89 9.18 0.75
CA ILE A 208 7.87 9.53 -0.68
C ILE A 208 8.22 11.01 -0.86
N GLN A 209 9.32 11.26 -1.55
CA GLN A 209 9.82 12.61 -1.85
C GLN A 209 9.76 12.90 -3.35
N MET A 210 9.25 14.06 -3.73
CA MET A 210 9.22 14.48 -5.13
C MET A 210 10.58 15.05 -5.56
N ARG A 211 11.22 14.41 -6.53
CA ARG A 211 12.50 14.86 -7.10
C ARG A 211 12.27 16.10 -7.95
N SER A 212 12.66 17.25 -7.42
CA SER A 212 12.56 18.53 -8.11
C SER A 212 13.53 18.60 -9.29
N SER A 213 13.09 19.17 -10.41
CA SER A 213 13.94 19.41 -11.58
C SER A 213 13.50 20.67 -12.30
N ALA A 214 14.40 21.64 -12.43
CA ALA A 214 14.15 22.88 -13.16
C ALA A 214 14.02 22.66 -14.68
N SER A 215 14.59 21.56 -15.21
CA SER A 215 14.48 21.18 -16.61
C SER A 215 13.15 20.51 -16.94
N ALA A 216 12.37 20.09 -15.93
CA ALA A 216 11.05 19.49 -16.13
C ALA A 216 9.96 20.57 -16.17
N ALA A 217 9.04 20.48 -17.14
CA ALA A 217 7.99 21.48 -17.34
C ALA A 217 7.04 21.67 -16.13
N THR A 218 6.90 20.65 -15.29
CA THR A 218 6.07 20.67 -14.07
C THR A 218 6.87 20.99 -12.81
N GLY A 219 8.19 21.16 -12.92
CA GLY A 219 9.11 21.38 -11.79
C GLY A 219 9.52 20.10 -11.03
N TYR A 220 9.04 18.93 -11.46
CA TYR A 220 9.35 17.62 -10.88
C TYR A 220 9.68 16.60 -11.97
N LEU A 221 10.64 15.72 -11.68
CA LEU A 221 10.99 14.60 -12.56
C LEU A 221 10.15 13.36 -12.22
N SER A 222 10.09 12.97 -10.94
CA SER A 222 9.36 11.79 -10.46
C SER A 222 9.27 11.80 -8.92
N ALA A 223 8.40 10.97 -8.35
CA ALA A 223 8.40 10.64 -6.92
C ALA A 223 9.47 9.57 -6.63
N MET A 224 10.18 9.67 -5.51
CA MET A 224 11.21 8.74 -5.09
C MET A 224 10.88 8.21 -3.69
N LEU A 225 11.08 6.89 -3.49
CA LEU A 225 11.06 6.28 -2.18
C LEU A 225 12.43 6.54 -1.52
N THR A 226 12.46 7.26 -0.41
CA THR A 226 13.72 7.67 0.26
C THR A 226 13.99 6.91 1.54
N ASP A 227 12.94 6.55 2.27
CA ASP A 227 13.03 5.79 3.51
C ASP A 227 11.76 4.95 3.69
N ARG A 228 11.77 4.02 4.63
CA ARG A 228 10.59 3.24 5.02
C ARG A 228 10.68 2.85 6.49
N LYS A 229 9.53 2.90 7.17
CA LYS A 229 9.42 2.51 8.57
C LYS A 229 8.19 1.64 8.80
N PRO A 230 8.30 0.32 8.55
CA PRO A 230 7.19 -0.59 8.77
C PRO A 230 6.78 -0.67 10.24
N THR A 231 5.52 -0.35 10.51
CA THR A 231 4.91 -0.40 11.84
C THR A 231 3.57 -1.10 11.77
N GLY A 232 3.05 -1.54 12.91
CA GLY A 232 1.74 -2.15 12.94
C GLY A 232 1.11 -2.12 14.31
N LYS A 233 -0.16 -2.55 14.33
CA LYS A 233 -1.00 -2.66 15.51
C LYS A 233 -1.68 -4.02 15.57
N LEU A 234 -1.85 -4.52 16.78
CA LEU A 234 -2.58 -5.76 17.05
C LEU A 234 -3.28 -5.67 18.41
N ASP A 235 -4.42 -6.34 18.53
CA ASP A 235 -5.26 -6.36 19.73
C ASP A 235 -5.45 -7.78 20.32
N PRO A 236 -4.37 -8.49 20.66
CA PRO A 236 -4.51 -9.83 21.21
C PRO A 236 -5.08 -9.81 22.64
N GLU A 237 -5.79 -10.87 23.03
CA GLU A 237 -6.22 -11.06 24.41
C GLU A 237 -5.03 -11.04 25.37
N MET A 238 -5.19 -10.27 26.44
CA MET A 238 -4.19 -10.15 27.49
C MET A 238 -4.16 -11.46 28.28
N VAL A 239 -2.99 -12.08 28.38
CA VAL A 239 -2.78 -13.28 29.19
C VAL A 239 -1.80 -13.01 30.33
N LEU A 240 -1.75 -13.93 31.29
CA LEU A 240 -0.78 -13.86 32.38
C LEU A 240 0.66 -13.90 31.81
N PRO A 241 1.63 -13.19 32.42
CA PRO A 241 3.03 -13.22 31.97
C PRO A 241 3.64 -14.62 31.88
N ALA A 242 3.16 -15.56 32.70
CA ALA A 242 3.57 -16.97 32.65
C ALA A 242 3.14 -17.70 31.36
N ALA A 243 2.07 -17.25 30.70
CA ALA A 243 1.64 -17.75 29.40
C ALA A 243 2.36 -17.00 28.27
N TYR A 244 2.36 -15.66 28.32
CA TYR A 244 3.14 -14.82 27.42
C TYR A 244 3.36 -13.42 28.02
N ASP A 245 4.63 -13.06 28.24
CA ASP A 245 5.00 -11.81 28.88
C ASP A 245 5.18 -10.67 27.86
N PHE A 246 4.07 -10.00 27.52
CA PHE A 246 4.09 -8.85 26.61
C PHE A 246 4.94 -7.69 27.16
N MET A 247 4.81 -7.38 28.45
CA MET A 247 5.51 -6.26 29.08
C MET A 247 7.01 -6.51 29.16
N GLY A 248 7.43 -7.71 29.61
CA GLY A 248 8.85 -8.06 29.65
C GLY A 248 9.51 -8.07 28.27
N LYS A 249 8.78 -8.47 27.21
CA LYS A 249 9.26 -8.36 25.83
C LYS A 249 9.41 -6.93 25.35
N TRP A 250 8.50 -6.05 25.75
CA TRP A 250 8.62 -4.63 25.43
C TRP A 250 9.79 -3.97 26.17
N GLU A 251 9.94 -4.23 27.48
CA GLU A 251 11.04 -3.70 28.29
C GLU A 251 12.41 -4.13 27.78
N SER A 252 12.54 -5.40 27.37
CA SER A 252 13.79 -5.94 26.83
C SER A 252 14.04 -5.61 25.36
N GLY A 253 13.04 -5.11 24.63
CA GLY A 253 13.12 -4.92 23.17
C GLY A 253 13.31 -6.22 22.39
N ALA A 254 12.84 -7.35 22.94
CA ALA A 254 12.99 -8.66 22.31
C ALA A 254 12.22 -8.74 21.00
N ALA A 255 12.88 -9.20 19.94
CA ALA A 255 12.26 -9.45 18.65
C ALA A 255 11.63 -10.84 18.60
N GLY A 256 10.42 -10.93 18.06
CA GLY A 256 9.72 -12.20 17.76
C GLY A 256 9.42 -12.35 16.27
N ILE A 257 9.21 -13.57 15.80
CA ILE A 257 8.70 -13.79 14.43
C ILE A 257 7.21 -13.47 14.41
N PHE A 258 6.78 -12.62 13.47
CA PHE A 258 5.37 -12.38 13.20
C PHE A 258 4.93 -13.25 12.02
N SER A 259 3.82 -13.95 12.17
CA SER A 259 3.21 -14.73 11.10
C SER A 259 1.70 -14.66 11.18
N LEU A 260 1.06 -14.24 10.10
CA LEU A 260 -0.38 -14.24 9.89
C LEU A 260 -0.71 -15.09 8.66
N GLY A 261 -1.57 -16.07 8.84
CA GLY A 261 -2.10 -16.90 7.76
C GLY A 261 -1.55 -18.34 7.74
N PRO A 262 -1.86 -19.10 6.68
CA PRO A 262 -2.54 -18.64 5.47
C PRO A 262 -4.00 -18.24 5.72
N ILE A 263 -4.40 -17.11 5.14
CA ILE A 263 -5.79 -16.70 4.99
C ILE A 263 -6.26 -17.29 3.66
N ALA A 264 -7.27 -18.16 3.70
CA ALA A 264 -7.65 -18.98 2.55
C ALA A 264 -9.09 -18.74 2.11
N GLY A 265 -9.28 -18.55 0.80
CA GLY A 265 -10.58 -18.59 0.15
C GLY A 265 -11.02 -20.02 -0.16
N SER A 266 -12.20 -20.17 -0.78
CA SER A 266 -12.79 -21.47 -1.13
C SER A 266 -12.15 -22.18 -2.33
N GLY A 267 -11.01 -21.68 -2.85
CA GLY A 267 -10.36 -22.23 -4.04
C GLY A 267 -8.85 -22.04 -4.02
N ASP A 268 -8.18 -22.77 -4.92
CA ASP A 268 -6.74 -22.62 -5.12
C ASP A 268 -6.38 -21.24 -5.70
N TYR A 269 -5.16 -20.80 -5.45
CA TYR A 269 -4.59 -19.53 -5.88
C TYR A 269 -5.34 -18.29 -5.37
N ASN A 270 -6.04 -18.46 -4.25
CA ASN A 270 -6.69 -17.41 -3.46
C ASN A 270 -6.39 -17.60 -1.97
N LYS A 271 -5.10 -17.76 -1.67
CA LYS A 271 -4.58 -17.92 -0.31
C LYS A 271 -3.34 -17.06 -0.16
N PHE A 272 -3.19 -16.40 0.98
CA PHE A 272 -2.01 -15.58 1.25
C PHE A 272 -1.61 -15.59 2.72
N SER A 273 -0.34 -15.26 2.96
CA SER A 273 0.22 -15.10 4.30
C SER A 273 1.02 -13.80 4.38
N ILE A 274 1.02 -13.19 5.55
CA ILE A 274 1.87 -12.05 5.90
C ILE A 274 2.84 -12.50 6.98
N SER A 275 4.13 -12.21 6.82
CA SER A 275 5.14 -12.59 7.81
C SER A 275 6.24 -11.55 7.91
N ALA A 276 6.87 -11.48 9.09
CA ALA A 276 8.06 -10.66 9.31
C ALA A 276 9.00 -11.38 10.29
N PRO A 277 10.32 -11.38 10.03
CA PRO A 277 11.28 -12.14 10.84
C PRO A 277 11.53 -11.51 12.21
N LYS A 278 11.36 -10.18 12.34
CA LYS A 278 11.52 -9.47 13.60
C LYS A 278 10.40 -8.46 13.81
N CYS A 279 9.52 -8.76 14.74
CA CYS A 279 8.50 -7.89 15.30
C CYS A 279 8.94 -7.50 16.71
N VAL A 280 9.10 -6.19 16.94
CA VAL A 280 9.52 -5.63 18.23
C VAL A 280 8.41 -4.71 18.74
N TYR A 281 7.95 -4.93 19.96
CA TYR A 281 6.94 -4.06 20.56
C TYR A 281 7.51 -2.67 20.83
N THR A 282 6.74 -1.66 20.45
CA THR A 282 7.03 -0.24 20.72
C THR A 282 6.07 0.32 21.77
N LYS A 283 4.94 -0.36 21.98
CA LYS A 283 3.98 -0.07 23.03
C LYS A 283 3.20 -1.33 23.41
N VAL A 284 2.94 -1.50 24.71
CA VAL A 284 1.94 -2.43 25.23
C VAL A 284 0.96 -1.61 26.06
N GLY A 285 -0.22 -1.36 25.52
CA GLY A 285 -1.32 -0.68 26.20
C GLY A 285 -2.32 -1.65 26.83
N SER A 286 -3.16 -1.15 27.72
CA SER A 286 -4.34 -1.87 28.22
C SER A 286 -5.57 -1.46 27.42
N GLY A 287 -6.21 -2.43 26.78
CA GLY A 287 -7.49 -2.30 26.10
C GLY A 287 -8.60 -3.12 26.76
N ASP A 288 -9.84 -2.84 26.39
CA ASP A 288 -11.01 -3.64 26.76
C ASP A 288 -11.79 -3.99 25.49
N ARG A 289 -12.11 -5.28 25.34
CA ARG A 289 -13.01 -5.79 24.30
C ARG A 289 -14.14 -6.56 24.96
N ASN A 290 -15.27 -5.87 25.17
CA ASN A 290 -16.47 -6.44 25.77
C ASN A 290 -16.22 -7.04 27.17
N GLY A 291 -15.41 -6.38 28.00
CA GLY A 291 -15.03 -6.87 29.33
C GLY A 291 -13.88 -7.87 29.33
N ILE A 292 -13.32 -8.23 28.17
CA ILE A 292 -12.09 -9.02 28.04
C ILE A 292 -10.91 -8.06 27.96
N ALA A 293 -9.92 -8.26 28.83
CA ALA A 293 -8.69 -7.49 28.79
C ALA A 293 -7.91 -7.80 27.51
N VAL A 294 -7.49 -6.75 26.80
CA VAL A 294 -6.73 -6.83 25.55
C VAL A 294 -5.41 -6.10 25.73
N ALA A 295 -4.34 -6.61 25.11
CA ALA A 295 -3.10 -5.88 24.99
C ALA A 295 -3.17 -5.00 23.73
N ASP A 296 -3.24 -3.68 23.87
CA ASP A 296 -3.19 -2.78 22.72
C ASP A 296 -1.73 -2.63 22.27
N LEU A 297 -1.31 -3.46 21.32
CA LEU A 297 0.08 -3.53 20.87
C LEU A 297 0.32 -2.57 19.71
N ASP A 298 1.36 -1.73 19.84
CA ASP A 298 2.03 -1.14 18.69
C ASP A 298 3.39 -1.86 18.53
N PHE A 299 3.76 -2.16 17.29
CA PHE A 299 5.03 -2.83 16.98
C PHE A 299 5.71 -2.22 15.76
N GLN A 300 7.02 -2.45 15.67
CA GLN A 300 7.82 -2.20 14.48
C GLN A 300 8.26 -3.53 13.88
N LEU A 301 8.33 -3.57 12.54
CA LEU A 301 8.89 -4.69 11.80
C LEU A 301 10.30 -4.32 11.36
N ALA A 302 11.28 -5.12 11.73
CA ALA A 302 12.70 -4.83 11.53
C ALA A 302 13.36 -5.88 10.63
N MET A 303 14.44 -5.47 9.98
CA MET A 303 15.25 -6.37 9.16
C MET A 303 15.94 -7.45 10.00
N ASN A 304 15.98 -8.66 9.46
CA ASN A 304 16.87 -9.70 9.89
C ASN A 304 18.11 -9.79 8.98
N SER A 305 17.90 -9.85 7.66
CA SER A 305 18.96 -9.87 6.64
C SER A 305 18.53 -9.12 5.38
N GLY A 306 18.90 -7.85 5.29
CA GLY A 306 18.59 -7.01 4.12
C GLY A 306 17.13 -6.56 4.09
N ASP A 307 16.52 -6.58 2.90
CA ASP A 307 15.15 -6.13 2.65
C ASP A 307 14.11 -7.23 2.99
N ASP A 308 14.14 -7.77 4.21
CA ASP A 308 13.32 -8.90 4.67
C ASP A 308 12.36 -8.58 5.82
N GLU A 309 12.21 -7.30 6.18
CA GLU A 309 11.38 -6.86 7.31
C GLU A 309 9.88 -7.12 7.15
N PHE A 310 9.41 -7.44 5.94
CA PHE A 310 8.03 -7.84 5.67
C PHE A 310 7.99 -8.82 4.49
N GLN A 311 7.01 -9.71 4.48
CA GLN A 311 6.72 -10.57 3.34
C GLN A 311 5.21 -10.74 3.19
N LEU A 312 4.71 -10.52 1.98
CA LEU A 312 3.39 -10.95 1.55
C LEU A 312 3.56 -12.07 0.52
N GLN A 313 3.01 -13.24 0.80
CA GLN A 313 3.12 -14.39 -0.10
C GLN A 313 1.73 -14.87 -0.50
N PHE A 314 1.50 -14.99 -1.80
CA PHE A 314 0.37 -15.68 -2.38
C PHE A 314 0.77 -17.10 -2.76
N VAL A 315 -0.08 -18.07 -2.44
CA VAL A 315 0.16 -19.49 -2.67
C VAL A 315 -1.04 -20.14 -3.34
N LYS A 316 -0.83 -21.36 -3.83
CA LYS A 316 -1.89 -22.24 -4.29
C LYS A 316 -2.94 -22.49 -3.21
#